data_AF-A0A0C3PR17-F1
#
_entry.id   AF-A0A0C3PR17-F1
#
_cell.length_a   1.000
_cell.length_b   1.000
_cell.length_c   1.000
_cell.angle_alpha   90.00
_cell.angle_beta   90.00
_cell.angle_gamma   90.00
#
_symmetry.space_group_name_H-M   'P 1'
#
loop_
_entity.id
_entity.type
_entity.pdbx_description
1 polymer ?
#
loop_
_entity_poly.entity_id
_entity_poly.type
_entity_poly.pdbx_seq_one_letter_code
_entity_poly.pdbx_strand_id
1 'polypeptide(L)' 'NHTGSHKINNVVGQILLTKGLRKTHIIANTGASQHGVATATVGVHFGMECIIDMGAEDV' A
#
# COMPACT_ATOMS: atom_id res chain seq x y z
N ASN A 1 -11.99 -9.44 -4.03
CA ASN A 1 -10.73 -8.82 -3.54
C ASN A 1 -9.75 -8.80 -4.70
N HIS A 2 -9.46 -7.63 -5.26
CA HIS A 2 -8.65 -7.50 -6.48
C HIS A 2 -7.14 -7.66 -6.25
N THR A 3 -6.67 -7.71 -5.00
CA THR A 3 -5.24 -7.87 -4.68
C THR A 3 -4.90 -9.29 -4.17
N GLY A 4 -5.86 -10.20 -4.19
CA GLY A 4 -5.64 -11.63 -3.89
C GLY A 4 -5.36 -11.97 -2.43
N SER A 5 -5.38 -11.01 -1.48
CA SER A 5 -5.16 -11.30 -0.05
C SER A 5 -5.86 -10.32 0.89
N HIS A 6 -6.17 -10.77 2.11
CA HIS A 6 -6.84 -9.95 3.13
C HIS A 6 -6.03 -8.73 3.59
N LYS A 7 -4.75 -8.62 3.19
CA LYS A 7 -3.87 -7.48 3.49
C LYS A 7 -4.43 -6.15 2.98
N ILE A 8 -5.32 -6.17 1.98
CA ILE A 8 -6.03 -4.99 1.47
C ILE A 8 -6.82 -4.25 2.55
N ASN A 9 -7.42 -4.97 3.52
CA ASN A 9 -8.24 -4.36 4.55
C ASN A 9 -7.42 -3.44 5.45
N ASN A 10 -6.21 -3.86 5.81
CA ASN A 10 -5.30 -3.05 6.60
C ASN A 10 -4.84 -1.81 5.81
N VAL A 11 -4.44 -1.99 4.55
CA VAL A 11 -3.97 -0.89 3.70
C VAL A 11 -5.05 0.18 3.50
N VAL A 12 -6.31 -0.22 3.31
CA VAL A 12 -7.43 0.75 3.21
C VAL A 12 -7.57 1.56 4.50
N GLY A 13 -7.44 0.94 5.67
CA GLY A 13 -7.43 1.67 6.94
C GLY A 13 -6.29 2.69 7.03
N GLN A 14 -5.08 2.27 6.66
CA GLN A 14 -3.90 3.15 6.67
C GLN A 14 -4.07 4.33 5.72
N ILE A 15 -4.57 4.12 4.49
CA ILE A 15 -4.70 5.20 3.53
C ILE A 15 -5.73 6.24 3.96
N LEU A 16 -6.82 5.82 4.60
CA LEU A 16 -7.86 6.72 5.08
C LEU A 16 -7.33 7.59 6.23
N LEU A 17 -6.51 7.02 7.12
CA LEU A 17 -5.80 7.77 8.16
C LEU A 17 -4.85 8.79 7.54
N THR A 18 -4.01 8.37 6.58
CA THR A 18 -3.07 9.25 5.86
C THR A 18 -3.79 10.43 5.19
N LYS A 19 -4.94 10.15 4.55
CA LYS A 19 -5.80 11.19 3.94
C LYS A 19 -6.34 12.15 4.99
N GLY A 20 -6.81 11.64 6.14
CA GLY A 20 -7.26 12.45 7.27
C GLY A 20 -6.15 13.35 7.84
N LEU A 21 -4.90 12.87 7.81
CA LEU A 21 -3.70 13.61 8.21
C LEU A 21 -3.20 14.59 7.12
N ARG A 22 -3.92 14.72 5.99
CA ARG A 22 -3.56 15.59 4.85
C ARG A 22 -2.17 15.31 4.27
N LYS A 23 -1.71 14.06 4.37
CA LYS A 23 -0.48 13.62 3.71
C LYS A 23 -0.77 13.25 2.27
N THR A 24 0.22 13.40 1.40
CA THR A 24 0.09 13.20 -0.05
C THR A 24 0.76 11.92 -0.55
N HIS A 25 1.56 11.26 0.30
CA HIS A 25 2.30 10.05 -0.05
C HIS A 25 2.35 9.06 1.10
N ILE A 26 2.58 7.79 0.75
CA ILE A 26 2.85 6.68 1.67
C ILE A 26 4.08 5.89 1.22
N ILE A 27 4.80 5.34 2.20
CA ILE A 27 5.95 4.47 1.99
C ILE A 27 5.63 3.12 2.64
N ALA A 28 5.88 2.01 1.93
CA ALA A 28 5.66 0.67 2.47
C ALA A 28 6.82 -0.26 2.13
N ASN A 29 7.24 -1.07 3.10
CA ASN A 29 8.16 -2.18 2.86
C ASN A 29 7.36 -3.45 2.52
N THR A 30 7.85 -4.27 1.61
CA THR A 30 7.25 -5.57 1.29
C THR A 30 8.32 -6.65 1.09
N GLY A 31 8.06 -7.84 1.64
CA GLY A 31 8.78 -9.08 1.28
C GLY A 31 8.06 -9.77 0.13
N ALA A 32 7.25 -10.79 0.44
CA ALA A 32 6.44 -11.60 -0.50
C ALA A 32 5.32 -10.89 -1.31
N SER A 33 5.57 -9.67 -1.77
CA SER A 33 4.82 -8.80 -2.70
C SER A 33 3.37 -8.41 -2.39
N GLN A 34 2.57 -9.25 -1.72
CA GLN A 34 1.13 -9.01 -1.54
C GLN A 34 0.79 -7.74 -0.74
N HIS A 35 1.64 -7.35 0.22
CA HIS A 35 1.46 -6.08 0.94
C HIS A 35 1.72 -4.90 0.02
N GLY A 36 2.83 -4.93 -0.74
CA GLY A 36 3.13 -3.93 -1.76
C GLY A 36 2.03 -3.80 -2.82
N VAL A 37 1.53 -4.92 -3.35
CA VAL A 37 0.42 -4.92 -4.33
C VAL A 37 -0.84 -4.28 -3.74
N ALA A 38 -1.17 -4.58 -2.48
CA ALA A 38 -2.27 -3.93 -1.79
C ALA A 38 -2.04 -2.42 -1.64
N THR A 39 -0.86 -2.00 -1.19
CA THR A 39 -0.47 -0.60 -1.03
C THR A 39 -0.57 0.18 -2.35
N ALA A 40 0.01 -0.33 -3.43
CA ALA A 40 -0.06 0.30 -4.75
C ALA A 40 -1.50 0.45 -5.26
N THR A 41 -2.31 -0.61 -5.12
CA THR A 41 -3.70 -0.61 -5.58
C THR A 41 -4.51 0.48 -4.89
N VAL A 42 -4.38 0.59 -3.57
CA VAL A 42 -5.12 1.58 -2.78
C VAL A 42 -4.55 2.98 -3.03
N GLY A 43 -3.23 3.12 -3.14
CA GLY A 43 -2.55 4.36 -3.53
C GLY A 43 -3.14 5.01 -4.77
N VAL A 44 -3.18 4.25 -5.87
CA VAL A 44 -3.78 4.71 -7.14
C VAL A 44 -5.24 5.07 -6.97
N HIS A 45 -6.02 4.23 -6.25
CA HIS A 45 -7.44 4.47 -6.05
C HIS A 45 -7.75 5.78 -5.31
N PHE A 46 -6.89 6.18 -4.36
CA PHE A 46 -7.07 7.39 -3.57
C PHE A 46 -6.22 8.58 -4.04
N GLY A 47 -5.48 8.45 -5.15
CA GLY A 47 -4.63 9.51 -5.69
C GLY A 47 -3.45 9.86 -4.79
N MET A 48 -2.89 8.89 -4.07
CA MET A 48 -1.72 9.06 -3.21
C MET A 48 -0.48 8.45 -3.85
N GLU A 49 0.63 9.19 -3.81
CA GLU A 49 1.93 8.68 -4.24
C GLU A 49 2.37 7.54 -3.32
N CYS A 50 2.85 6.44 -3.92
CA CYS A 50 3.26 5.25 -3.19
C CYS A 50 4.70 4.88 -3.55
N ILE A 51 5.55 4.84 -2.53
CA ILE A 51 6.90 4.30 -2.63
C ILE A 51 6.88 2.93 -1.96
N ILE A 52 7.29 1.89 -2.68
CA ILE A 52 7.31 0.53 -2.18
C ILE A 52 8.73 0.00 -2.24
N ASP A 53 9.30 -0.23 -1.06
CA ASP A 53 10.61 -0.81 -0.89
C ASP A 53 10.47 -2.33 -0.78
N MET A 54 11.08 -3.06 -1.70
CA MET A 54 11.01 -4.52 -1.75
C MET A 54 12.31 -5.13 -1.23
N GLY A 55 12.21 -6.21 -0.46
CA GLY A 55 13.37 -6.98 -0.04
C GLY A 55 14.19 -7.45 -1.23
N ALA A 56 15.52 -7.33 -1.18
CA ALA A 56 16.39 -7.65 -2.31
C ALA A 56 16.33 -9.14 -2.72
N GLU A 57 15.99 -10.03 -1.79
CA GLU A 57 15.82 -11.47 -2.03
C GLU A 57 14.37 -11.83 -2.44
N ASP A 58 13.44 -10.87 -2.39
CA ASP A 58 12.02 -11.05 -2.68
C ASP A 58 11.60 -10.50 -4.06
N VAL A 59 12.57 -10.09 -4.90
CA VAL A 59 12.39 -9.56 -6.26
C VAL A 59 12.31 -10.68 -7.30
#